data_AF-A0A522YYZ4-F1
#
_entry.id   AF-A0A522YYZ4-F1
#
_cell.length_a   1.000
_cell.length_b   1.000
_cell.length_c   1.000
_cell.angle_alpha   90.00
_cell.angle_beta   90.00
_cell.angle_gamma   90.00
#
_symmetry.space_group_name_H-M   'P 1'
#
loop_
_entity.id
_entity.type
_entity.pdbx_description
1 polymer ?
#
loop_
_entity_poly.entity_id
_entity_poly.type
_entity_poly.pdbx_seq_one_letter_code
_entity_poly.pdbx_strand_id
1 'polypeptide(L)'
;MGKKKAEEAVDGVKPMSLDQMVLDKKEGKYRVVELVSFWAKSLRAKEEHRHLTQNEVLELALTQVLSGEVSEKEVEKLKAAAPPTHVASEEEKPRRKLSL
;
A
#
# COMPACT_ATOMS: atom_id res chain seq x y z
N MET A 1 25.53 -4.25 -45.72
CA MET A 1 24.54 -4.90 -44.82
C MET A 1 24.90 -4.57 -43.38
N GLY A 2 24.41 -3.45 -42.85
CA GLY A 2 24.62 -3.08 -41.45
C GLY A 2 23.54 -3.72 -40.59
N LYS A 3 23.89 -4.73 -39.80
CA LYS A 3 23.03 -5.25 -38.74
C LYS A 3 22.96 -4.17 -37.65
N LYS A 4 21.87 -3.39 -37.64
CA LYS A 4 21.55 -2.49 -36.52
C LYS A 4 21.32 -3.36 -35.30
N LYS A 5 22.29 -3.28 -34.39
CA LYS A 5 22.29 -3.78 -33.03
C LYS A 5 21.11 -3.14 -32.30
N ALA A 6 20.18 -3.95 -31.82
CA ALA A 6 19.14 -3.50 -30.91
C ALA A 6 19.84 -3.06 -29.63
N GLU A 7 19.85 -1.76 -29.38
CA GLU A 7 20.07 -1.21 -28.05
C GLU A 7 18.83 -1.59 -27.22
N GLU A 8 18.92 -2.71 -26.50
CA GLU A 8 18.16 -2.86 -25.27
C GLU A 8 18.63 -1.73 -24.34
N ALA A 9 17.80 -0.69 -24.25
CA ALA A 9 17.89 0.32 -23.22
C ALA A 9 17.70 -0.41 -21.88
N VAL A 10 18.82 -0.75 -21.25
CA VAL A 10 18.93 -0.93 -19.81
C VAL A 10 18.59 0.43 -19.21
N ASP A 11 17.29 0.67 -19.03
CA ASP A 11 16.79 1.81 -18.29
C ASP A 11 17.26 1.60 -16.85
N GLY A 12 18.30 2.33 -16.49
CA GLY A 12 18.87 2.30 -15.16
C GLY A 12 17.75 2.60 -14.18
N VAL A 13 17.42 1.61 -13.36
CA VAL A 13 16.40 1.68 -12.30
C VAL A 13 16.79 2.79 -11.33
N LYS A 14 16.44 4.01 -11.69
CA LYS A 14 16.42 5.13 -10.77
C LYS A 14 15.30 4.77 -9.79
N PRO A 15 15.55 4.75 -8.48
CA PRO A 15 14.48 4.49 -7.52
C PRO A 15 13.41 5.55 -7.76
N MET A 16 12.30 5.13 -8.37
CA MET A 16 11.19 6.01 -8.65
C MET A 16 10.67 6.46 -7.29
N SER A 17 10.56 7.78 -7.06
CA SER A 17 9.99 8.25 -5.81
C SER A 17 8.53 7.81 -5.71
N LEU A 18 8.04 7.64 -4.49
CA LEU A 18 6.64 7.31 -4.24
C LEU A 18 5.70 8.29 -4.96
N ASP A 19 6.04 9.58 -4.96
CA ASP A 19 5.28 10.60 -5.68
C ASP A 19 5.19 10.32 -7.18
N GLN A 20 6.31 9.90 -7.82
CA GLN A 20 6.31 9.55 -9.24
C GLN A 20 5.49 8.30 -9.50
N MET A 21 5.59 7.27 -8.66
CA MET A 21 4.79 6.05 -8.79
C MET A 21 3.28 6.33 -8.69
N VAL A 22 2.87 7.26 -7.82
CA VAL A 22 1.48 7.69 -7.69
C VAL A 22 1.02 8.46 -8.94
N LEU A 23 1.87 9.35 -9.47
CA LEU A 23 1.55 10.17 -10.64
C LEU A 23 1.50 9.36 -11.94
N ASP A 24 2.31 8.32 -12.09
CA ASP A 24 2.32 7.44 -13.26
C ASP A 24 1.06 6.56 -13.34
N LYS A 25 0.35 6.35 -12.22
CA LYS A 25 -0.82 5.49 -12.18
C LYS A 25 -2.06 6.19 -12.75
N LYS A 26 -2.29 5.99 -14.05
CA LYS A 26 -3.37 6.64 -14.83
C LYS A 26 -4.79 6.18 -14.45
N GLU A 27 -4.95 4.92 -14.05
CA GLU A 27 -6.25 4.33 -13.71
C GLU A 27 -6.24 3.68 -12.32
N GLY A 28 -7.40 3.68 -11.66
CA GLY A 28 -7.56 2.99 -10.36
C GLY A 28 -6.82 3.64 -9.19
N LYS A 29 -6.36 4.89 -9.30
CA LYS A 29 -5.59 5.59 -8.25
C LYS A 29 -6.24 5.56 -6.86
N TYR A 30 -7.57 5.67 -6.79
CA TYR A 30 -8.31 5.60 -5.53
C TYR A 30 -8.48 4.16 -5.03
N ARG A 31 -8.59 3.19 -5.94
CA ARG A 31 -8.64 1.76 -5.60
C ARG A 31 -7.34 1.28 -4.97
N VAL A 32 -6.21 1.87 -5.36
CA VAL A 32 -4.91 1.63 -4.71
C VAL A 32 -4.94 2.01 -3.24
N VAL A 33 -5.58 3.12 -2.87
CA VAL A 33 -5.63 3.56 -1.47
C VAL A 33 -6.31 2.50 -0.59
N GLU A 34 -7.37 1.86 -1.08
CA GLU A 34 -8.04 0.76 -0.39
C GLU A 34 -7.13 -0.48 -0.27
N LEU A 35 -6.47 -0.85 -1.37
CA LEU A 35 -5.57 -2.01 -1.41
C LEU A 35 -4.38 -1.82 -0.46
N VAL A 36 -3.76 -0.65 -0.49
CA VAL A 36 -2.66 -0.25 0.41
C VAL A 36 -3.12 -0.27 1.85
N SER A 37 -4.30 0.28 2.15
CA SER A 37 -4.82 0.32 3.52
C SER A 37 -5.04 -1.09 4.07
N PHE A 38 -5.52 -2.01 3.24
CA PHE A 38 -5.70 -3.41 3.63
C PHE A 38 -4.35 -4.12 3.80
N TRP A 39 -3.45 -3.94 2.82
CA TRP A 39 -2.13 -4.55 2.85
C TRP A 39 -1.27 -4.06 4.01
N ALA A 40 -1.32 -2.77 4.35
CA ALA A 40 -0.66 -2.20 5.52
C ALA A 40 -1.13 -2.86 6.83
N LYS A 41 -2.42 -3.19 6.97
CA LYS A 41 -2.93 -3.94 8.13
C LYS A 41 -2.33 -5.35 8.19
N SER A 42 -2.23 -6.02 7.04
CA SER A 42 -1.58 -7.33 6.94
C SER A 42 -0.10 -7.29 7.27
N LEU A 43 0.63 -6.26 6.80
CA LEU A 43 2.03 -6.06 7.13
C LEU A 43 2.23 -5.84 8.63
N ARG A 44 1.39 -5.02 9.27
CA ARG A 44 1.46 -4.78 10.72
C ARG A 44 1.21 -6.03 11.57
N ALA A 45 0.49 -7.01 11.03
CA ALA A 45 0.23 -8.28 11.72
C ALA A 45 1.46 -9.23 11.67
N LYS A 46 2.39 -9.05 10.73
CA LYS A 46 3.61 -9.84 10.63
C LYS A 46 4.61 -9.41 11.70
N GLU A 47 5.22 -10.37 12.39
CA GLU A 47 6.22 -10.09 13.43
C GLU A 47 7.42 -9.31 12.89
N GLU A 48 7.79 -9.57 11.63
CA GLU A 48 8.88 -8.91 10.91
C GLU A 48 8.72 -7.40 10.83
N HIS A 49 7.50 -6.86 10.90
CA HIS A 49 7.23 -5.43 10.72
C HIS A 49 6.76 -4.74 12.01
N ARG A 50 6.78 -5.43 13.17
CA ARG A 50 6.33 -4.83 14.45
C ARG A 50 7.19 -3.67 14.94
N HIS A 51 8.44 -3.59 14.48
CA HIS A 51 9.36 -2.51 14.81
C HIS A 51 9.13 -1.25 13.98
N LEU A 52 8.36 -1.34 12.89
CA LEU A 52 8.07 -0.21 12.01
C LEU A 52 6.96 0.66 12.59
N THR A 53 7.11 1.97 12.40
CA THR A 53 6.07 2.95 12.69
C THR A 53 4.91 2.81 11.69
N GLN A 54 3.76 3.39 12.03
CA GLN A 54 2.59 3.37 11.15
C GLN A 54 2.90 4.00 9.78
N ASN A 55 3.70 5.06 9.74
CA ASN A 55 4.08 5.71 8.48
C ASN A 55 4.98 4.80 7.65
N GLU A 56 5.99 4.17 8.25
CA GLU A 56 6.89 3.25 7.54
C GLU A 56 6.15 2.03 6.97
N VAL A 57 5.18 1.49 7.72
CA VAL A 57 4.32 0.40 7.22
C VAL A 57 3.46 0.86 6.03
N LEU A 58 2.96 2.10 6.07
CA LEU A 58 2.18 2.67 4.97
C LEU A 58 3.04 2.94 3.74
N GLU A 59 4.24 3.47 3.90
CA GLU A 59 5.19 3.70 2.81
C GLU A 59 5.64 2.38 2.18
N LEU A 60 5.92 1.36 2.99
CA LEU A 60 6.21 0.01 2.51
C LEU A 60 5.04 -0.56 1.71
N ALA A 61 3.82 -0.43 2.23
CA ALA A 61 2.62 -0.91 1.56
C ALA A 61 2.37 -0.18 0.22
N LEU A 62 2.53 1.14 0.19
CA LEU A 62 2.42 1.95 -1.03
C LEU A 62 3.45 1.50 -2.05
N THR A 63 4.70 1.34 -1.62
CA THR A 63 5.80 0.92 -2.50
C THR A 63 5.51 -0.44 -3.12
N GLN A 64 5.12 -1.44 -2.31
CA GLN A 64 4.83 -2.80 -2.79
C GLN A 64 3.62 -2.89 -3.74
N VAL A 65 2.57 -2.10 -3.49
CA VAL A 65 1.37 -2.10 -4.36
C VAL A 65 1.59 -1.29 -5.64
N LEU A 66 2.34 -0.18 -5.57
CA LEU A 66 2.61 0.66 -6.75
C LEU A 66 3.71 0.11 -7.64
N SER A 67 4.71 -0.58 -7.06
CA SER A 67 5.74 -1.29 -7.82
C SER A 67 5.21 -2.55 -8.52
N GLY A 68 4.03 -3.04 -8.10
CA GLY A 68 3.46 -4.29 -8.58
C GLY A 68 4.05 -5.55 -7.92
N GLU A 69 4.88 -5.40 -6.89
CA GLU A 69 5.38 -6.52 -6.07
C GLU A 69 4.21 -7.28 -5.41
N VAL A 70 3.15 -6.56 -5.06
CA VAL A 70 1.90 -7.13 -4.56
C VAL A 70 0.79 -6.88 -5.57
N SER A 71 0.25 -7.95 -6.15
CA SER A 71 -0.83 -7.85 -7.12
C SER A 71 -2.17 -7.54 -6.44
N GLU A 72 -3.04 -6.79 -7.11
CA GLU A 72 -4.39 -6.47 -6.61
C GLU A 72 -5.17 -7.73 -6.23
N LYS A 73 -5.00 -8.80 -7.02
CA LYS A 73 -5.61 -10.13 -6.78
C LYS A 73 -5.13 -10.78 -5.48
N GLU A 74 -3.89 -10.57 -5.06
CA GLU A 74 -3.36 -11.13 -3.83
C GLU A 74 -3.94 -10.43 -2.61
N VAL A 75 -4.01 -9.09 -2.67
CA VAL A 75 -4.67 -8.29 -1.63
C VAL A 75 -6.16 -8.63 -1.55
N GLU A 76 -6.84 -8.81 -2.69
CA GLU A 76 -8.25 -9.22 -2.72
C GLU A 76 -8.47 -10.62 -2.14
N LYS A 77 -7.57 -11.58 -2.40
CA LYS A 77 -7.62 -12.90 -1.75
C LYS A 77 -7.46 -12.79 -0.24
N LEU A 78 -6.54 -11.96 0.25
CA LEU A 78 -6.36 -11.74 1.68
C LEU A 78 -7.57 -11.03 2.30
N LYS A 79 -8.19 -10.11 1.58
CA LYS A 79 -9.44 -9.46 1.97
C LYS A 79 -10.60 -10.46 2.07
N ALA A 80 -10.67 -11.42 1.15
CA ALA A 80 -11.67 -12.48 1.18
C ALA A 80 -11.41 -13.54 2.28
N ALA A 81 -10.15 -13.80 2.60
CA ALA A 81 -9.74 -14.74 3.64
C ALA A 81 -9.79 -14.14 5.05
N ALA A 82 -9.77 -12.81 5.17
CA ALA A 82 -9.87 -12.14 6.45
C ALA A 82 -11.29 -12.32 7.03
N PRO A 83 -11.42 -12.73 8.32
CA PRO A 83 -12.72 -12.73 8.98
C PRO A 83 -13.30 -11.31 8.93
N PRO A 84 -14.64 -11.15 8.81
CA PRO A 84 -15.26 -9.85 8.79
C PRO A 84 -14.81 -9.11 10.04
N THR A 85 -13.99 -8.07 9.84
CA THR A 85 -13.57 -7.23 10.95
C THR A 85 -14.83 -6.54 11.40
N HIS A 86 -15.37 -6.96 12.54
CA HIS A 86 -16.38 -6.19 13.25
C HIS A 86 -15.80 -4.78 13.30
N VAL A 87 -16.47 -3.86 12.61
CA VAL A 87 -16.26 -2.43 12.84
C VAL A 87 -16.36 -2.29 14.35
N ALA A 88 -15.23 -2.04 15.00
CA ALA A 88 -15.26 -1.59 16.37
C ALA A 88 -16.09 -0.33 16.28
N SER A 89 -17.34 -0.42 16.75
CA SER A 89 -18.21 0.72 16.95
C SER A 89 -17.35 1.81 17.54
N GLU A 90 -17.34 2.96 16.90
CA GLU A 90 -16.87 4.19 17.51
C GLU A 90 -17.53 4.26 18.89
N GLU A 91 -16.78 3.93 19.93
CA GLU A 91 -17.22 4.09 21.30
C GLU A 91 -17.29 5.60 21.50
N GLU A 92 -18.53 6.08 21.45
CA GLU A 92 -18.92 7.46 21.64
C GLU A 92 -18.27 8.00 22.92
N LYS A 93 -17.28 8.86 22.70
CA LYS A 93 -16.59 9.70 23.68
C LYS A 93 -17.54 10.17 24.80
N PRO A 94 -17.32 9.85 26.10
CA PRO A 94 -17.93 10.66 27.14
C PRO A 94 -17.16 11.99 27.15
N ARG A 95 -17.73 13.01 26.49
CA ARG A 95 -17.34 14.39 26.72
C ARG A 95 -17.45 14.63 28.23
N ARG A 96 -16.30 14.71 28.91
CA ARG A 96 -16.24 15.13 30.31
C ARG A 96 -17.06 16.41 30.43
N LYS A 97 -18.17 16.36 31.16
CA LYS A 97 -18.93 17.57 31.48
C LYS A 97 -17.95 18.48 32.22
N LEU A 98 -17.63 19.64 31.64
CA LEU A 98 -17.08 20.73 32.42
C LEU A 98 -18.19 21.15 33.38
N SER A 99 -18.02 20.80 34.64
CA SER A 99 -18.76 21.40 35.74
C SER A 99 -18.37 22.88 35.76
N LEU A 100 -19.34 23.75 35.44
CA LEU A 100 -19.30 25.18 35.76
C LEU A 100 -19.66 25.36 37.24
#